data_AF-A0AAU0ZSY3-F1
#
_entry.id   AF-A0AAU0ZSY3-F1
#
_cell.length_a   1.000
_cell.length_b   1.000
_cell.length_c   1.000
_cell.angle_alpha   90.00
_cell.angle_beta   90.00
_cell.angle_gamma   90.00
#
_symmetry.space_group_name_H-M   'P 1'
#
loop_
_entity.id
_entity.type
_entity.pdbx_description
1 polymer ?
#
loop_
_entity_poly.entity_id
_entity_poly.type
_entity_poly.pdbx_seq_one_letter_code
_entity_poly.pdbx_strand_id
1 'polypeptide(L)'
;MNGLGPTICNPRPGHGIRVRLDNAKAKELAAADFTCPCGHAEDAVGYFESEQLVVRAQRHRRDSCPIPEVREEARRQYAALHRSLTKPRRK
;
A
#
# COMPACT_ATOMS: atom_id res chain seq x y z
N MET A 1 2.88 15.42 -6.28
CA MET A 1 2.66 14.55 -5.11
C MET A 1 1.55 15.20 -4.30
N ASN A 2 0.31 14.76 -4.55
CA ASN A 2 -0.92 15.13 -3.86
C ASN A 2 -1.29 14.13 -2.75
N GLY A 3 -0.57 13.00 -2.62
CA GLY A 3 -0.68 12.07 -1.49
C GLY A 3 -0.12 12.61 -0.16
N LEU A 4 0.23 11.70 0.76
CA LEU A 4 0.65 12.09 2.12
C LEU A 4 1.95 12.91 2.16
N GLY A 5 2.92 12.58 1.30
CA GLY A 5 4.18 13.31 1.20
C GLY A 5 5.00 13.29 2.51
N PRO A 6 6.02 14.14 2.63
CA PRO A 6 6.75 14.34 3.88
C PRO A 6 5.80 14.79 5.00
N THR A 7 5.87 14.13 6.16
CA THR A 7 5.12 14.57 7.35
C THR A 7 6.08 15.12 8.41
N ILE A 8 5.58 15.94 9.34
CA ILE A 8 6.40 16.56 10.40
C ILE A 8 7.19 15.50 11.18
N CYS A 9 6.54 14.38 11.54
CA CYS A 9 7.17 13.30 12.29
C CYS A 9 7.91 12.27 11.41
N ASN A 10 7.79 12.36 10.08
CA ASN A 10 8.49 11.47 9.14
C ASN A 10 8.73 12.20 7.80
N PRO A 11 9.75 13.09 7.74
CA PRO A 11 10.01 13.91 6.56
C PRO A 11 10.65 13.14 5.40
N ARG A 12 11.18 11.94 5.67
CA ARG A 12 11.81 11.05 4.68
C ARG A 12 11.22 9.65 4.82
N PRO A 13 9.95 9.46 4.41
CA PRO A 13 9.32 8.16 4.46
C PRO A 13 10.11 7.19 3.57
N GLY A 14 10.47 6.04 4.14
CA GLY A 14 11.09 4.95 3.39
C GLY A 14 10.11 4.32 2.39
N HIS A 15 10.53 3.21 1.78
CA HIS A 15 9.70 2.46 0.85
C HIS A 15 8.52 1.77 1.56
N GLY A 16 7.41 1.65 0.86
CA GLY A 16 6.19 1.04 1.36
C GLY A 16 4.95 1.82 0.92
N ILE A 17 3.82 1.41 1.47
CA ILE A 17 2.54 2.11 1.31
C ILE A 17 2.17 2.76 2.64
N ARG A 18 1.72 4.01 2.58
CA ARG A 18 1.14 4.72 3.73
C ARG A 18 -0.26 5.14 3.36
N VAL A 19 -1.17 5.00 4.32
CA VAL A 19 -2.57 5.36 4.17
C VAL A 19 -2.96 6.16 5.40
N ARG A 20 -3.58 7.32 5.19
CA ARG A 20 -4.22 8.12 6.24
C ARG A 20 -5.71 8.02 6.05
N LEU A 21 -6.37 7.60 7.11
CA LEU A 21 -7.83 7.59 7.23
C LEU A 21 -8.17 8.25 8.56
N ASP A 22 -8.35 9.57 8.54
CA ASP A 22 -8.49 10.37 9.76
C ASP A 22 -9.78 10.02 10.53
N ASN A 23 -10.88 9.75 9.82
CA ASN A 23 -12.16 9.36 10.41
C ASN A 23 -12.97 8.50 9.44
N ALA A 24 -13.70 7.51 9.95
CA ALA A 24 -14.64 6.68 9.18
C ALA A 24 -15.71 7.49 8.43
N LYS A 25 -16.07 8.68 8.93
CA LYS A 25 -17.02 9.61 8.28
C LYS A 25 -16.37 10.59 7.29
N ALA A 26 -15.05 10.81 7.38
CA ALA A 26 -14.32 11.76 6.55
C ALA A 26 -13.56 11.04 5.43
N LYS A 27 -14.25 10.18 4.68
CA LYS A 27 -13.67 9.33 3.63
C LYS A 27 -13.02 10.13 2.50
N GLU A 28 -13.53 11.32 2.20
CA GLU A 28 -12.97 12.22 1.19
C GLU A 28 -11.57 12.74 1.56
N LEU A 29 -11.24 12.77 2.85
CA LEU A 29 -9.92 13.19 3.35
C LEU A 29 -8.90 12.04 3.37
N ALA A 30 -9.31 10.83 2.96
CA ALA A 30 -8.39 9.72 2.84
C ALA A 30 -7.30 10.06 1.83
N ALA A 31 -6.06 9.76 2.17
CA ALA A 31 -4.93 9.96 1.28
C ALA A 31 -3.95 8.81 1.46
N ALA A 32 -3.30 8.43 0.38
CA ALA A 32 -2.33 7.37 0.38
C ALA A 32 -1.16 7.70 -0.56
N ASP A 33 0.02 7.18 -0.21
CA ASP A 33 1.15 7.17 -1.11
C ASP A 33 1.91 5.85 -1.03
N PHE A 34 2.52 5.51 -2.15
CA PHE A 34 3.31 4.31 -2.35
C PHE A 34 4.66 4.69 -2.94
N THR A 35 5.72 4.08 -2.42
CA THR A 35 7.06 4.16 -3.00
C THR A 35 7.72 2.80 -2.95
N CYS A 36 8.24 2.35 -4.08
CA CYS A 36 8.95 1.09 -4.23
C CYS A 36 10.48 1.32 -4.28
N PRO A 37 11.32 0.38 -3.82
CA PRO A 37 12.78 0.49 -3.98
C PRO A 37 13.25 0.60 -5.43
N CYS A 38 12.43 0.17 -6.40
CA CYS A 38 12.73 0.31 -7.82
C CYS A 38 12.53 1.73 -8.38
N GLY A 39 12.10 2.68 -7.54
CA GLY A 39 11.83 4.07 -7.95
C GLY A 39 10.39 4.33 -8.39
N HIS A 40 9.55 3.30 -8.52
CA HIS A 40 8.12 3.50 -8.80
C HIS A 40 7.43 4.16 -7.62
N ALA A 41 6.70 5.23 -7.88
CA ALA A 41 5.94 5.97 -6.88
C ALA A 41 4.57 6.36 -7.43
N GLU A 42 3.55 6.22 -6.60
CA GLU A 42 2.17 6.59 -6.90
C GLU A 42 1.51 7.17 -5.66
N ASP A 43 0.55 8.05 -5.86
CA ASP A 43 -0.21 8.68 -4.81
C ASP A 43 -1.70 8.80 -5.17
N ALA A 44 -2.53 8.91 -4.14
CA ALA A 44 -3.98 8.98 -4.27
C ALA A 44 -4.62 9.81 -3.14
N VAL A 45 -5.72 10.47 -3.47
CA VAL A 45 -6.57 11.23 -2.54
C VAL A 45 -8.02 10.81 -2.80
N GLY A 46 -8.80 10.67 -1.73
CA GLY A 46 -10.12 10.06 -1.75
C GLY A 46 -10.07 8.58 -1.34
N TYR A 47 -11.14 8.11 -0.72
CA TYR A 47 -11.21 6.77 -0.15
C TYR A 47 -11.08 5.68 -1.22
N PHE A 48 -11.83 5.82 -2.31
CA PHE A 48 -11.84 4.84 -3.39
C PHE A 48 -10.47 4.77 -4.09
N GLU A 49 -9.89 5.94 -4.38
CA GLU A 49 -8.59 6.09 -5.03
C GLU A 49 -7.49 5.51 -4.15
N SER A 50 -7.56 5.74 -2.84
CA SER A 50 -6.63 5.19 -1.85
C SER A 50 -6.74 3.66 -1.77
N GLU A 51 -7.94 3.08 -1.76
CA GLU A 51 -8.13 1.63 -1.83
C GLU A 51 -7.56 1.04 -3.12
N GLN A 52 -7.83 1.67 -4.27
CA GLN A 52 -7.28 1.22 -5.54
C GLN A 52 -5.76 1.32 -5.58
N LEU A 53 -5.17 2.35 -4.96
CA LEU A 53 -3.72 2.47 -4.84
C LEU A 53 -3.12 1.31 -4.06
N VAL A 54 -3.74 0.86 -2.97
CA VAL A 54 -3.27 -0.32 -2.20
C VAL A 54 -3.22 -1.55 -3.08
N VAL A 55 -4.25 -1.79 -3.89
CA VAL A 55 -4.31 -2.92 -4.81
C VAL A 55 -3.22 -2.81 -5.89
N ARG A 56 -3.06 -1.63 -6.50
CA ARG A 56 -2.03 -1.39 -7.53
C ARG A 56 -0.63 -1.55 -6.97
N ALA A 57 -0.34 -0.99 -5.79
CA ALA A 57 0.95 -1.11 -5.12
C ALA A 57 1.32 -2.57 -4.85
N GLN A 58 0.38 -3.37 -4.35
CA GLN A 58 0.61 -4.80 -4.12
C GLN A 58 0.84 -5.57 -5.42
N ARG A 59 0.06 -5.29 -6.47
CA ARG A 59 0.27 -5.88 -7.81
C ARG A 59 1.63 -5.50 -8.38
N HIS A 60 2.02 -4.23 -8.29
CA HIS A 60 3.34 -3.78 -8.71
C HIS A 60 4.44 -4.56 -7.98
N ARG A 61 4.41 -4.61 -6.64
CA ARG A 61 5.44 -5.32 -5.86
C ARG A 61 5.51 -6.81 -6.21
N ARG A 62 4.38 -7.47 -6.45
CA ARG A 62 4.31 -8.91 -6.73
C ARG A 62 4.66 -9.27 -8.17
N ASP A 63 4.12 -8.54 -9.12
CA ASP A 63 4.06 -8.96 -10.53
C ASP A 63 5.03 -8.15 -11.42
N SER A 64 5.18 -6.85 -11.17
CA SER A 64 5.83 -5.92 -12.12
C SER A 64 7.18 -5.36 -11.65
N CYS A 65 7.50 -5.41 -10.36
CA CYS A 65 8.71 -4.80 -9.82
C CYS A 65 9.96 -5.45 -10.45
N PRO A 66 10.92 -4.67 -10.96
CA PRO A 66 12.12 -5.22 -11.60
C PRO A 66 13.05 -5.92 -10.59
N ILE A 67 12.95 -5.59 -9.29
CA ILE A 67 13.78 -6.15 -8.22
C ILE A 67 13.23 -7.53 -7.82
N PRO A 68 13.96 -8.64 -8.07
CA PRO A 68 13.47 -10.00 -7.77
C PRO A 68 13.12 -10.23 -6.30
N GLU A 69 13.90 -9.66 -5.38
CA GLU A 69 13.74 -9.81 -3.93
C GLU A 69 12.41 -9.21 -3.47
N VAL A 70 12.03 -8.04 -4.01
CA VAL A 70 10.75 -7.39 -3.72
C VAL A 70 9.58 -8.26 -4.19
N ARG A 71 9.70 -8.88 -5.38
CA ARG A 71 8.68 -9.80 -5.90
C ARG A 71 8.55 -11.05 -5.06
N GLU A 72 9.66 -11.62 -4.61
CA GLU A 72 9.64 -12.79 -3.74
C GLU A 72 8.99 -12.47 -2.38
N GLU A 73 9.37 -11.36 -1.76
CA GLU A 73 8.77 -10.89 -0.50
C GLU A 73 7.27 -10.68 -0.66
N ALA A 74 6.84 -9.98 -1.72
CA ALA A 74 5.43 -9.71 -2.00
C ALA A 74 4.62 -11.00 -2.26
N ARG A 75 5.21 -11.98 -2.95
CA ARG A 75 4.58 -13.31 -3.14
C ARG A 75 4.38 -14.04 -1.81
N ARG A 76 5.38 -14.00 -0.91
CA ARG A 76 5.26 -14.59 0.43
C ARG A 76 4.17 -13.90 1.25
N GLN A 77 4.11 -12.57 1.23
CA GLN A 77 3.06 -11.80 1.91
C GLN A 77 1.67 -12.14 1.38
N TYR A 78 1.52 -12.22 0.05
CA TYR A 78 0.26 -12.59 -0.59
C TYR A 78 -0.20 -14.01 -0.21
N ALA A 79 0.72 -14.98 -0.22
CA ALA A 79 0.42 -16.35 0.20
C ALA A 79 -0.04 -16.42 1.66
N ALA A 80 0.62 -15.67 2.56
CA ALA A 80 0.22 -15.57 3.96
C ALA A 80 -1.18 -14.95 4.13
N LEU A 81 -1.48 -13.87 3.40
CA LEU A 81 -2.81 -13.26 3.38
C LEU A 81 -3.87 -14.25 2.89
N HIS A 82 -3.64 -14.91 1.76
CA HIS A 82 -4.58 -15.88 1.19
C HIS A 82 -4.86 -17.03 2.17
N ARG A 83 -3.82 -17.54 2.85
CA ARG A 83 -3.98 -18.56 3.90
C ARG A 83 -4.80 -18.04 5.07
N SER A 84 -4.61 -16.79 5.47
CA SER A 84 -5.36 -16.18 6.59
C SER A 84 -6.85 -16.00 6.27
N LEU A 85 -7.17 -15.64 5.02
CA LEU A 85 -8.55 -15.43 4.55
C LEU A 85 -9.31 -16.74 4.33
N THR A 86 -8.60 -17.80 3.91
CA THR A 86 -9.20 -19.12 3.66
C THR A 86 -9.29 -20.00 4.91
N LYS A 87 -8.65 -19.62 6.03
CA LYS A 87 -8.73 -20.37 7.27
C LYS A 87 -10.15 -20.23 7.87
N PRO A 88 -10.87 -21.33 8.13
CA PRO A 88 -12.17 -21.25 8.78
C PRO A 88 -12.01 -20.65 10.18
N ARG A 89 -12.79 -19.60 10.47
CA ARG A 89 -12.87 -19.02 11.81
C ARG A 89 -13.45 -20.10 12.73
N ARG A 90 -12.66 -20.58 13.70
CA ARG A 90 -13.20 -21.45 14.77
C ARG A 90 -14.25 -20.63 15.51
N LYS A 91 -15.49 -21.14 15.52
CA LYS A 91 -16.60 -20.61 16.32
C LYS A 91 -16.34 -20.87 17.80
#